data_AF-A0A1J7ITI6-F1
#
_entry.id   AF-A0A1J7ITI6-F1
#
_cell.length_a   1.000
_cell.length_b   1.000
_cell.length_c   1.000
_cell.angle_alpha   90.00
_cell.angle_beta   90.00
_cell.angle_gamma   90.00
#
_symmetry.space_group_name_H-M   'P 1'
#
loop_
_entity.id
_entity.type
_entity.pdbx_description
1 polymer ?
#
loop_
_entity_poly.entity_id
_entity_poly.type
_entity_poly.pdbx_seq_one_letter_code
_entity_poly.pdbx_strand_id
1 'polypeptide(L)'
;MTWSSKPSLLTPALYKPHTSKIVPTAKTLHVAMYEALAKGDKAALRKVCGVVLADRFGAAIDARPAGRRYGWELQRYNKTMLRYPRIVDHKLTPMQADPRDPKKTTPPILRQVVVAIASRQRRVEFDYSKEGGGRAVPGSEKEVDVVENVVLSQPLDRNTWVPRAEWKIISLIGETTPEKWVEEQETMRIMQQMQSQAAESKMGIR
;
A
#
# COMPACT_ATOMS: atom_id res chain seq x y z
N MET A 1 26.81 -3.38 -11.73
CA MET A 1 26.00 -3.00 -12.92
C MET A 1 25.35 -1.66 -12.63
N THR A 2 25.66 -0.64 -13.42
CA THR A 2 25.07 0.70 -13.31
C THR A 2 23.81 0.79 -14.17
N TRP A 3 22.69 1.23 -13.58
CA TRP A 3 21.46 1.55 -14.32
C TRP A 3 21.42 3.06 -14.48
N SER A 4 21.38 3.55 -15.71
CA SER A 4 21.32 4.99 -16.00
C SER A 4 20.08 5.30 -16.82
N SER A 5 19.32 6.30 -16.39
CA SER A 5 18.26 6.87 -17.20
C SER A 5 18.79 7.86 -18.23
N LYS A 6 20.06 8.29 -18.12
CA LYS A 6 20.73 9.20 -19.04
C LYS A 6 21.66 8.41 -19.98
N PRO A 7 21.30 8.19 -21.25
CA PRO A 7 22.05 7.32 -22.16
C PRO A 7 23.42 7.89 -22.57
N SER A 8 23.51 9.22 -22.69
CA SER A 8 24.74 9.94 -23.02
C SER A 8 24.72 11.33 -22.38
N LEU A 9 25.86 12.04 -22.37
CA LEU A 9 25.95 13.40 -21.81
C LEU A 9 24.99 14.41 -22.47
N LEU A 10 24.74 14.26 -23.78
CA LEU A 10 23.94 15.16 -24.60
C LEU A 10 22.47 14.71 -24.74
N THR A 11 22.16 13.45 -24.43
CA THR A 11 20.79 12.93 -24.48
C THR A 11 20.07 13.21 -23.15
N PRO A 12 18.81 13.69 -23.16
CA PRO A 12 18.04 13.86 -21.93
C PRO A 12 17.78 12.52 -21.24
N ALA A 13 17.56 12.57 -19.93
CA ALA A 13 17.16 11.38 -19.19
C ALA A 13 15.81 10.83 -19.68
N LEU A 14 15.76 9.53 -19.96
CA LEU A 14 14.59 8.76 -20.38
C LEU A 14 13.52 8.74 -19.30
N TYR A 15 13.93 8.52 -18.05
CA TYR A 15 13.01 8.55 -16.92
C TYR A 15 12.58 9.97 -16.59
N LYS A 16 11.26 10.16 -16.53
CA LYS A 16 10.62 11.38 -16.03
C LYS A 16 9.70 11.00 -14.86
N PRO A 17 9.86 11.63 -13.69
CA PRO A 17 9.10 11.24 -12.50
C PRO A 17 7.61 11.63 -12.56
N HIS A 18 7.18 12.57 -13.41
CA HIS A 18 5.77 12.96 -13.61
C HIS A 18 4.94 13.02 -12.31
N THR A 19 5.44 13.75 -11.31
CA THR A 19 4.91 13.74 -9.93
C THR A 19 3.51 14.33 -9.80
N SER A 20 3.11 15.22 -10.70
CA SER A 20 1.80 15.90 -10.67
C SER A 20 0.60 14.96 -10.76
N LYS A 21 0.76 13.81 -11.43
CA LYS A 21 -0.33 12.82 -11.58
C LYS A 21 -0.45 11.85 -10.40
N ILE A 22 0.59 11.73 -9.58
CA ILE A 22 0.67 10.70 -8.54
C ILE A 22 -0.39 10.90 -7.46
N VAL A 23 -0.54 12.13 -6.96
CA VAL A 23 -1.51 12.43 -5.89
C VAL A 23 -2.96 12.19 -6.36
N PRO A 24 -3.38 12.66 -7.54
CA PRO A 24 -4.68 12.27 -8.11
C PRO A 24 -4.85 10.75 -8.22
N THR A 25 -3.85 10.03 -8.74
CA THR A 25 -3.90 8.56 -8.84
C THR A 25 -4.05 7.89 -7.47
N ALA A 26 -3.31 8.37 -6.45
CA ALA A 26 -3.39 7.84 -5.10
C ALA A 26 -4.82 7.96 -4.53
N LYS A 27 -5.47 9.10 -4.74
CA LYS A 27 -6.87 9.32 -4.32
C LYS A 27 -7.85 8.39 -4.99
N THR A 28 -7.72 8.21 -6.31
CA THR A 28 -8.59 7.30 -7.07
C THR A 28 -8.45 5.87 -6.56
N LEU A 29 -7.21 5.39 -6.38
CA LEU A 29 -6.96 4.06 -5.85
C LEU A 29 -7.43 3.90 -4.40
N HIS A 30 -7.25 4.93 -3.56
CA HIS A 30 -7.67 4.95 -2.16
C HIS A 30 -9.18 4.74 -2.02
N VAL A 31 -9.98 5.52 -2.75
CA VAL A 31 -11.45 5.37 -2.78
C VAL A 31 -11.85 3.99 -3.31
N ALA A 32 -11.31 3.59 -4.46
CA ALA A 32 -11.65 2.31 -5.09
C ALA A 32 -11.33 1.11 -4.18
N MET A 33 -10.20 1.17 -3.47
CA MET A 33 -9.81 0.14 -2.51
C MET A 33 -10.78 0.05 -1.34
N TYR A 34 -11.10 1.17 -0.68
CA TYR A 34 -11.99 1.14 0.49
C TYR A 34 -13.43 0.78 0.12
N GLU A 35 -13.92 1.25 -1.04
CA GLU A 35 -15.22 0.82 -1.54
C GLU A 35 -15.27 -0.67 -1.84
N ALA A 36 -14.27 -1.20 -2.55
CA ALA A 36 -14.17 -2.62 -2.86
C ALA A 36 -14.09 -3.46 -1.57
N LEU A 37 -13.31 -2.99 -0.60
CA LEU A 37 -13.23 -3.61 0.72
C LEU A 37 -14.61 -3.64 1.38
N ALA A 38 -15.30 -2.50 1.52
CA ALA A 38 -16.62 -2.43 2.14
C ALA A 38 -17.63 -3.39 1.47
N LYS A 39 -17.70 -3.33 0.13
CA LYS A 39 -18.55 -4.20 -0.71
C LYS A 39 -18.19 -5.69 -0.63
N GLY A 40 -16.97 -6.03 -0.20
CA GLY A 40 -16.47 -7.41 -0.21
C GLY A 40 -16.01 -7.88 -1.59
N ASP A 41 -15.72 -6.95 -2.51
CA ASP A 41 -15.31 -7.25 -3.89
C ASP A 41 -13.80 -7.55 -3.97
N LYS A 42 -13.46 -8.83 -3.76
CA LYS A 42 -12.07 -9.32 -3.86
C LYS A 42 -11.48 -9.17 -5.26
N ALA A 43 -12.31 -9.18 -6.32
CA ALA A 43 -11.83 -9.04 -7.69
C ALA A 43 -11.37 -7.60 -7.96
N ALA A 44 -12.16 -6.62 -7.51
CA ALA A 44 -11.76 -5.20 -7.56
C ALA A 44 -10.51 -4.95 -6.71
N LEU A 45 -10.42 -5.53 -5.50
CA LEU A 45 -9.23 -5.41 -4.65
C LEU A 45 -7.95 -5.91 -5.35
N ARG A 46 -7.99 -7.03 -6.09
CA ARG A 46 -6.82 -7.52 -6.84
C ARG A 46 -6.36 -6.60 -7.97
N LYS A 47 -7.27 -5.77 -8.51
CA LYS A 47 -6.93 -4.77 -9.53
C LYS A 47 -6.21 -3.57 -8.91
N VAL A 48 -6.69 -3.06 -7.78
CA VAL A 48 -6.18 -1.82 -7.15
C VAL A 48 -5.06 -2.05 -6.14
N CYS A 49 -4.98 -3.23 -5.53
CA CYS A 49 -3.97 -3.59 -4.54
C CYS A 49 -2.92 -4.56 -5.10
N GLY A 50 -1.71 -4.50 -4.53
CA GLY A 50 -0.71 -5.54 -4.67
C GLY A 50 -1.19 -6.85 -4.02
N VAL A 51 -0.60 -7.98 -4.45
CA VAL A 51 -1.04 -9.33 -4.07
C VAL A 51 -1.19 -9.51 -2.56
N VAL A 52 -0.14 -9.18 -1.79
CA VAL A 52 -0.13 -9.35 -0.33
C VAL A 52 -1.25 -8.56 0.37
N LEU A 53 -1.46 -7.30 -0.03
CA LEU A 53 -2.51 -6.46 0.56
C LEU A 53 -3.91 -6.94 0.15
N ALA A 54 -4.08 -7.33 -1.12
CA ALA A 54 -5.33 -7.89 -1.62
C ALA A 54 -5.71 -9.18 -0.89
N ASP A 55 -4.76 -10.07 -0.63
CA ASP A 55 -4.98 -11.33 0.09
C ASP A 55 -5.32 -11.07 1.56
N ARG A 56 -4.63 -10.14 2.22
CA ARG A 56 -4.95 -9.70 3.59
C ARG A 56 -6.39 -9.18 3.69
N PHE A 57 -6.80 -8.32 2.75
CA PHE A 57 -8.18 -7.83 2.71
C PHE A 57 -9.18 -8.92 2.33
N GLY A 58 -8.80 -9.85 1.45
CA GLY A 58 -9.60 -11.03 1.12
C GLY A 58 -9.90 -11.88 2.35
N ALA A 59 -8.89 -12.18 3.17
CA ALA A 59 -9.05 -12.91 4.42
C ALA A 59 -9.93 -12.14 5.44
N ALA A 60 -9.77 -10.81 5.53
CA ALA A 60 -10.62 -9.98 6.37
C ALA A 60 -12.10 -9.95 5.91
N ILE A 61 -12.33 -10.08 4.59
CA ILE A 61 -13.68 -10.24 4.04
C ILE A 61 -14.25 -11.62 4.40
N ASP A 62 -13.45 -12.68 4.30
CA ASP A 62 -13.88 -14.05 4.65
C ASP A 62 -14.20 -14.22 6.13
N ALA A 63 -13.50 -13.49 7.00
CA ALA A 63 -13.72 -13.52 8.44
C ALA A 63 -14.97 -12.74 8.90
N ARG A 64 -15.73 -12.13 7.98
CA ARG A 64 -16.93 -11.36 8.35
C ARG A 64 -18.03 -12.30 8.88
N PRO A 65 -18.73 -11.93 9.96
CA PRO A 65 -19.85 -12.73 10.42
C PRO A 65 -20.94 -12.87 9.35
N ALA A 66 -21.57 -14.04 9.29
CA ALA A 66 -22.63 -14.30 8.32
C ALA A 66 -23.76 -13.26 8.45
N GLY A 67 -24.26 -12.79 7.30
CA GLY A 67 -25.26 -11.73 7.26
C GLY A 67 -24.76 -10.31 7.58
N ARG A 68 -23.47 -10.12 7.91
CA ARG A 68 -22.89 -8.77 8.08
C ARG A 68 -22.38 -8.23 6.75
N ARG A 69 -22.74 -6.98 6.45
CA ARG A 69 -22.12 -6.19 5.38
C ARG A 69 -21.55 -4.91 5.95
N TYR A 70 -20.60 -4.32 5.23
CA TYR A 70 -19.89 -3.13 5.68
C TYR A 70 -20.11 -2.01 4.66
N GLY A 71 -20.37 -0.81 5.17
CA GLY A 71 -20.40 0.43 4.41
C GLY A 71 -19.16 1.25 4.69
N TRP A 72 -18.65 1.91 3.66
CA TRP A 72 -17.60 2.92 3.76
C TRP A 72 -17.95 4.09 2.85
N GLU A 73 -17.64 5.29 3.33
CA GLU A 73 -17.87 6.53 2.61
C GLU A 73 -16.74 7.52 2.92
N LEU A 74 -16.18 8.11 1.87
CA LEU A 74 -15.29 9.25 2.02
C LEU A 74 -16.12 10.52 2.15
N GLN A 75 -16.15 11.10 3.35
CA GLN A 75 -16.85 12.37 3.58
C GLN A 75 -16.11 13.52 2.91
N ARG A 76 -14.80 13.61 3.15
CA ARG A 76 -13.93 14.63 2.52
C ARG A 76 -12.46 14.28 2.69
N TYR A 77 -11.63 14.84 1.81
CA TYR A 77 -10.21 14.98 2.09
C TYR A 77 -9.97 16.22 2.94
N ASN A 78 -9.26 16.05 4.05
CA ASN A 78 -8.87 17.15 4.92
C ASN A 78 -7.71 17.90 4.24
N LYS A 79 -8.05 19.00 3.56
CA LYS A 79 -7.07 19.89 2.95
C LYS A 79 -6.54 20.85 4.01
N THR A 80 -5.30 20.67 4.44
CA THR A 80 -4.53 21.76 5.05
C THR A 80 -3.64 22.33 3.94
N MET A 81 -3.72 23.65 3.71
CA MET A 81 -3.13 24.37 2.54
C MET A 81 -1.66 24.02 2.23
N LEU A 82 -0.90 23.47 3.17
CA LEU A 82 0.52 23.13 3.00
C LEU A 82 0.89 21.69 3.42
N ARG A 83 -0.06 20.81 3.75
CA ARG A 83 0.28 19.48 4.31
C ARG A 83 -0.30 18.27 3.60
N TYR A 84 -1.54 18.30 3.10
CA TYR A 84 -2.19 17.08 2.59
C TYR A 84 -3.17 17.31 1.43
N PRO A 85 -3.30 16.34 0.51
CA PRO A 85 -2.41 15.18 0.31
C PRO A 85 -1.03 15.60 -0.24
N ARG A 86 0.03 14.86 0.08
CA ARG A 86 1.39 15.14 -0.43
C ARG A 86 2.20 13.87 -0.65
N ILE A 87 3.18 13.94 -1.56
CA ILE A 87 4.21 12.90 -1.69
C ILE A 87 5.17 13.05 -0.51
N VAL A 88 5.45 11.96 0.19
CA VAL A 88 6.39 11.93 1.32
C VAL A 88 7.68 11.18 1.00
N ASP A 89 7.63 10.21 0.09
CA ASP A 89 8.79 9.46 -0.40
C ASP A 89 8.56 9.04 -1.85
N HIS A 90 9.61 9.04 -2.68
CA HIS A 90 9.58 8.57 -4.07
C HIS A 90 10.93 7.94 -4.40
N LYS A 91 10.93 6.60 -4.51
CA LYS A 91 12.14 5.82 -4.78
C LYS A 91 12.00 4.89 -5.97
N LEU A 92 13.16 4.54 -6.53
CA LEU A 92 13.34 3.53 -7.56
C LEU A 92 14.20 2.42 -6.98
N THR A 93 13.71 1.19 -7.02
CA THR A 93 14.41 0.03 -6.48
C THR A 93 14.59 -0.99 -7.60
N PRO A 94 15.83 -1.26 -8.02
CA PRO A 94 16.09 -2.31 -9.01
C PRO A 94 15.76 -3.66 -8.38
N MET A 95 14.94 -4.47 -9.05
CA MET A 95 14.70 -5.83 -8.60
C MET A 95 15.87 -6.73 -9.00
N GLN A 96 16.14 -7.73 -8.19
CA GLN A 96 17.07 -8.78 -8.55
C GLN A 96 16.41 -9.73 -9.55
N ALA A 97 17.22 -10.40 -10.38
CA ALA A 97 16.72 -11.47 -11.22
C ALA A 97 16.22 -12.60 -10.31
N ASP A 98 15.07 -13.19 -10.66
CA ASP A 98 14.56 -14.34 -9.92
C ASP A 98 15.46 -15.55 -10.21
N PRO A 99 16.18 -16.12 -9.21
CA PRO A 99 17.04 -17.27 -9.44
C PRO A 99 16.28 -18.50 -9.96
N ARG A 100 14.96 -18.54 -9.76
CA ARG A 100 14.07 -19.64 -10.18
C ARG A 100 13.51 -19.44 -11.58
N ASP A 101 13.65 -18.24 -12.15
CA ASP A 101 13.22 -17.92 -13.52
C ASP A 101 14.40 -17.34 -14.32
N PRO A 102 15.36 -18.19 -14.74
CA PRO A 102 16.56 -17.76 -15.47
C PRO A 102 16.24 -17.12 -16.84
N LYS A 103 15.00 -17.22 -17.34
CA LYS A 103 14.55 -16.55 -18.57
C LYS A 103 14.27 -15.06 -18.37
N LYS A 104 14.05 -14.60 -17.13
CA LYS A 104 13.94 -13.16 -16.80
C LYS A 104 15.33 -12.55 -16.58
N THR A 105 16.08 -12.43 -17.68
CA THR A 105 17.43 -11.86 -17.69
C THR A 105 17.48 -10.38 -17.30
N THR A 106 16.36 -9.66 -17.45
CA THR A 106 16.26 -8.23 -17.16
C THR A 106 15.10 -7.93 -16.18
N PRO A 107 15.35 -7.99 -14.85
CA PRO A 107 14.34 -7.67 -13.86
C PRO A 107 13.91 -6.19 -13.96
N PRO A 108 12.64 -5.87 -13.65
CA PRO A 108 12.14 -4.50 -13.72
C PRO A 108 12.77 -3.62 -12.63
N ILE A 109 12.62 -2.30 -12.80
CA ILE A 109 12.85 -1.33 -11.73
C ILE A 109 11.51 -1.07 -11.05
N LEU A 110 11.41 -1.29 -9.74
CA LEU A 110 10.22 -0.97 -8.97
C LEU A 110 10.20 0.52 -8.67
N ARG A 111 9.16 1.21 -9.11
CA ARG A 111 8.89 2.60 -8.73
C ARG A 111 7.92 2.59 -7.56
N GLN A 112 8.37 3.07 -6.40
CA GLN A 112 7.54 3.16 -5.20
C GLN A 112 7.38 4.62 -4.79
N VAL A 113 6.15 5.00 -4.47
CA VAL A 113 5.82 6.36 -4.03
C VAL A 113 4.91 6.28 -2.82
N VAL A 114 5.21 7.05 -1.79
CA VAL A 114 4.37 7.16 -0.60
C VAL A 114 3.65 8.49 -0.67
N VAL A 115 2.31 8.44 -0.55
CA VAL A 115 1.44 9.62 -0.53
C VAL A 115 0.72 9.66 0.80
N ALA A 116 0.95 10.71 1.56
CA ALA A 116 0.19 10.93 2.79
C ALA A 116 -1.15 11.59 2.45
N ILE A 117 -2.23 11.00 2.97
CA ILE A 117 -3.62 11.42 2.77
C ILE A 117 -4.24 11.66 4.14
N ALA A 118 -4.78 12.86 4.35
CA ALA A 118 -5.65 13.19 5.47
C ALA A 118 -7.11 13.21 4.99
N SER A 119 -7.99 12.50 5.69
CA SER A 119 -9.40 12.38 5.29
C SER A 119 -10.33 12.20 6.48
N ARG A 120 -11.59 12.61 6.30
CA ARG A 120 -12.71 12.24 7.15
C ARG A 120 -13.43 11.09 6.46
N GLN A 121 -13.54 9.96 7.14
CA GLN A 121 -14.16 8.74 6.61
C GLN A 121 -15.30 8.32 7.52
N ARG A 122 -16.36 7.77 6.92
CA ARG A 122 -17.50 7.17 7.62
C ARG A 122 -17.54 5.68 7.32
N ARG A 123 -17.77 4.89 8.37
CA ARG A 123 -17.96 3.43 8.27
C ARG A 123 -19.18 3.00 9.07
N VAL A 124 -19.87 1.97 8.60
CA VAL A 124 -21.08 1.44 9.23
C VAL A 124 -21.19 -0.05 8.95
N GLU A 125 -21.75 -0.81 9.88
CA GLU A 125 -22.06 -2.22 9.70
C GLU A 125 -23.57 -2.39 9.49
N PHE A 126 -23.93 -3.34 8.65
CA PHE A 126 -25.32 -3.68 8.34
C PHE A 126 -25.59 -5.15 8.63
N ASP A 127 -26.70 -5.42 9.29
CA ASP A 127 -27.23 -6.75 9.56
C ASP A 127 -28.30 -7.14 8.54
N TYR A 128 -28.06 -8.23 7.81
CA TYR A 128 -28.99 -8.84 6.87
C TYR A 128 -29.51 -10.20 7.35
N SER A 129 -29.22 -10.59 8.60
CA SER A 129 -29.69 -11.88 9.16
C SER A 129 -31.16 -11.85 9.61
N LYS A 130 -31.74 -10.67 9.80
CA LYS A 130 -33.14 -10.50 10.24
C LYS A 130 -34.04 -10.15 9.05
N GLU A 131 -35.23 -10.73 9.01
CA GLU A 131 -36.26 -10.47 8.01
C GLU A 131 -36.59 -8.97 7.95
N GLY A 132 -36.44 -8.34 6.77
CA GLY A 132 -36.73 -6.91 6.56
C GLY A 132 -35.62 -6.04 5.97
N GLY A 133 -34.51 -6.62 5.49
CA GLY A 133 -33.46 -5.87 4.79
C GLY A 133 -32.42 -5.24 5.73
N GLY A 134 -31.28 -4.85 5.15
CA GLY A 134 -30.07 -4.45 5.87
C GLY A 134 -30.27 -3.32 6.87
N ARG A 135 -30.36 -3.64 8.17
CA ARG A 135 -30.43 -2.64 9.23
C ARG A 135 -29.04 -2.28 9.71
N ALA A 136 -28.77 -0.99 9.91
CA ALA A 136 -27.51 -0.57 10.53
C ALA A 136 -27.39 -1.19 11.92
N VAL A 137 -26.22 -1.74 12.24
CA VAL A 137 -25.95 -2.31 13.57
C VAL A 137 -25.84 -1.15 14.56
N PRO A 138 -26.64 -1.14 15.65
CA PRO A 138 -26.60 -0.06 16.63
C PRO A 138 -25.19 0.20 17.15
N GLY A 139 -24.73 1.45 17.11
CA GLY A 139 -23.40 1.86 17.58
C GLY A 139 -22.22 1.48 16.66
N SER A 140 -22.47 0.83 15.51
CA SER A 140 -21.40 0.49 14.56
C SER A 140 -20.93 1.66 13.72
N GLU A 141 -21.81 2.65 13.52
CA GLU A 141 -21.52 3.82 12.71
C GLU A 141 -20.47 4.70 13.39
N LYS A 142 -19.38 4.96 12.66
CA LYS A 142 -18.27 5.78 13.14
C LYS A 142 -17.79 6.69 12.02
N GLU A 143 -17.65 7.96 12.36
CA GLU A 143 -16.87 8.90 11.58
C GLU A 143 -15.52 9.14 12.24
N VAL A 144 -14.46 9.08 11.44
CA VAL A 144 -13.09 9.20 11.92
C VAL A 144 -12.30 10.11 11.00
N ASP A 145 -11.48 10.97 11.61
CA ASP A 145 -10.40 11.64 10.91
C ASP A 145 -9.18 10.73 10.92
N VAL A 146 -8.62 10.48 9.75
CA VAL A 146 -7.51 9.54 9.52
C VAL A 146 -6.43 10.21 8.71
N VAL A 147 -5.19 10.05 9.16
CA VAL A 147 -3.97 10.33 8.37
C VAL A 147 -3.32 9.00 8.04
N GLU A 148 -3.19 8.71 6.74
CA GLU A 148 -2.64 7.47 6.23
C GLU A 148 -1.60 7.74 5.14
N ASN A 149 -0.50 6.99 5.19
CA ASN A 149 0.53 6.94 4.17
C ASN A 149 0.21 5.79 3.21
N VAL A 150 -0.32 6.14 2.04
CA VAL A 150 -0.66 5.19 0.96
C VAL A 150 0.61 4.91 0.15
N VAL A 151 1.07 3.65 0.19
CA VAL A 151 2.25 3.22 -0.54
C VAL A 151 1.84 2.65 -1.90
N LEU A 152 2.20 3.38 -2.96
CA LEU A 152 1.97 3.00 -4.34
C LEU A 152 3.19 2.33 -4.94
N SER A 153 2.96 1.36 -5.82
CA SER A 153 4.01 0.67 -6.56
C SER A 153 3.65 0.47 -8.02
N GLN A 154 4.63 0.62 -8.89
CA GLN A 154 4.52 0.40 -10.33
C GLN A 154 5.85 -0.16 -10.88
N PRO A 155 5.85 -1.31 -11.58
CA PRO A 155 7.06 -1.80 -12.24
C PRO A 155 7.35 -0.99 -13.52
N LEU A 156 8.61 -0.62 -13.70
CA LEU A 156 9.14 0.01 -14.90
C LEU A 156 10.03 -0.98 -15.65
N ASP A 157 10.00 -0.88 -16.97
CA ASP A 157 11.00 -1.51 -17.81
C ASP A 157 12.39 -0.91 -17.52
N ARG A 158 13.39 -1.78 -17.33
CA ARG A 158 14.72 -1.37 -16.89
C ARG A 158 15.49 -0.57 -17.94
N ASN A 159 15.20 -0.77 -19.22
CA ASN A 159 15.95 -0.15 -20.32
C ASN A 159 15.22 1.09 -20.84
N THR A 160 13.91 0.98 -21.01
CA THR A 160 13.08 2.04 -21.60
C THR A 160 12.43 2.96 -20.58
N TRP A 161 12.41 2.58 -19.29
CA TRP A 161 11.76 3.31 -18.19
C TRP A 161 10.23 3.46 -18.32
N VAL A 162 9.63 2.74 -19.29
CA VAL A 162 8.19 2.73 -19.52
C VAL A 162 7.49 1.86 -18.46
N PRO A 163 6.36 2.30 -17.89
CA PRO A 163 5.56 1.46 -17.01
C PRO A 163 5.13 0.15 -17.67
N ARG A 164 5.34 -0.97 -16.98
CA ARG A 164 4.88 -2.30 -17.42
C ARG A 164 3.48 -2.66 -16.91
N ALA A 165 2.98 -1.91 -15.92
CA ALA A 165 1.65 -2.11 -15.35
C ALA A 165 1.12 -0.78 -14.77
N GLU A 166 -0.15 -0.77 -14.40
CA GLU A 166 -0.76 0.34 -13.65
C GLU A 166 -0.26 0.40 -12.20
N TRP A 167 -0.54 1.53 -11.55
CA TRP A 167 -0.25 1.71 -10.14
C TRP A 167 -1.12 0.81 -9.27
N LYS A 168 -0.52 0.27 -8.20
CA LYS A 168 -1.23 -0.48 -7.17
C LYS A 168 -0.86 0.01 -5.77
N ILE A 169 -1.81 -0.06 -4.85
CA ILE A 169 -1.55 0.15 -3.42
C ILE A 169 -0.94 -1.14 -2.86
N ILE A 170 0.26 -1.08 -2.33
CA ILE A 170 0.95 -2.24 -1.74
C ILE A 170 0.93 -2.23 -0.22
N SER A 171 0.74 -1.06 0.41
CA SER A 171 0.63 -0.93 1.86
C SER A 171 -0.10 0.36 2.25
N LEU A 172 -0.67 0.34 3.45
CA LEU A 172 -1.21 1.51 4.15
C LEU A 172 -0.49 1.60 5.48
N ILE A 173 0.16 2.73 5.75
CA ILE A 173 0.93 2.93 6.97
C ILE A 173 0.29 4.09 7.74
N GLY A 174 0.03 3.91 9.03
CA GLY A 174 -0.45 4.99 9.88
C GLY A 174 0.58 6.10 10.03
N GLU A 175 0.18 7.24 10.58
CA GLU A 175 1.14 8.23 11.04
C GLU A 175 1.93 7.67 12.23
N THR A 176 3.26 7.72 12.13
CA THR A 176 4.18 7.36 13.21
C THR A 176 4.47 8.60 14.05
N THR A 177 4.46 8.45 15.37
CA THR A 177 4.98 9.46 16.30
C THR A 177 6.42 9.13 16.68
N PRO A 178 7.23 10.10 17.15
CA PRO A 178 8.59 9.83 17.61
C PRO A 178 8.65 8.70 18.66
N GLU A 179 7.67 8.63 19.56
CA GLU A 179 7.59 7.63 20.62
C GLU A 179 7.35 6.23 20.03
N LYS A 180 6.36 6.12 19.13
CA LYS A 180 6.09 4.86 18.41
C LYS A 180 7.28 4.42 17.57
N TRP A 181 8.02 5.37 16.99
CA TRP A 181 9.23 5.06 16.24
C TRP A 181 10.32 4.45 17.13
N VAL A 182 10.55 5.03 18.31
CA VAL A 182 11.52 4.49 19.27
C VAL A 182 11.12 3.07 19.71
N GLU A 183 9.84 2.84 19.99
CA GLU A 183 9.30 1.51 20.32
C GLU A 183 9.49 0.49 19.17
N GLU A 184 9.22 0.91 17.93
CA GLU A 184 9.41 0.08 16.74
C GLU A 184 10.90 -0.27 16.53
N GLN A 185 11.80 0.70 16.73
CA GLN A 185 13.25 0.48 16.65
C GLN A 185 13.74 -0.53 17.68
N GLU A 186 13.26 -0.42 18.92
CA GLU A 186 13.63 -1.37 19.97
C GLU A 186 13.11 -2.77 19.66
N THR A 187 11.86 -2.86 19.19
CA THR A 187 11.27 -4.14 18.76
C THR A 187 12.09 -4.76 17.62
N MET A 188 12.50 -3.97 16.62
CA MET A 188 13.35 -4.44 15.52
C MET A 188 14.72 -4.92 16.00
N ARG A 189 15.33 -4.20 16.95
CA ARG A 189 16.62 -4.58 17.55
C ARG A 189 16.51 -5.92 18.26
N ILE A 190 15.47 -6.11 19.07
CA ILE A 190 15.21 -7.38 19.77
C ILE A 190 15.00 -8.51 18.75
N MET A 191 14.19 -8.29 17.71
CA MET A 191 13.97 -9.29 16.66
C MET A 191 15.27 -9.67 15.93
N GLN A 192 16.13 -8.71 15.62
CA GLN A 192 17.43 -8.98 14.99
C GLN A 192 18.34 -9.80 15.90
N GLN A 193 18.39 -9.50 17.19
CA GLN A 193 19.16 -10.28 18.16
C GLN A 193 18.61 -11.71 18.30
N MET A 194 17.29 -11.89 18.34
CA MET A 194 16.69 -13.22 18.35
C MET A 194 17.02 -14.00 17.07
N GLN A 195 17.00 -13.33 15.91
CA GLN A 195 17.35 -13.96 14.63
C GLN A 195 18.83 -14.33 14.56
N SER A 196 19.74 -13.48 15.06
CA SER A 196 21.17 -13.78 15.08
C SER A 196 21.48 -14.94 16.03
N GLN A 197 20.91 -14.95 17.24
CA GLN A 197 21.06 -16.06 18.18
C GLN A 197 20.48 -17.37 17.64
N ALA A 198 19.32 -17.32 16.98
CA ALA A 198 18.74 -18.48 16.32
C ALA A 198 19.61 -18.98 15.15
N ALA A 199 20.28 -18.09 14.43
CA ALA A 199 21.21 -18.45 13.37
C ALA A 199 22.50 -19.07 13.94
N GLU A 200 23.09 -18.47 14.97
CA GLU A 200 24.27 -18.98 15.70
C GLU A 200 23.99 -20.37 16.30
N SER A 201 22.84 -20.53 16.96
CA SER A 201 22.40 -21.82 17.50
C SER A 201 22.18 -22.88 16.42
N LYS A 202 21.73 -22.49 15.22
CA LYS A 202 21.59 -23.41 14.07
C LYS A 202 22.92 -23.76 13.41
N MET A 203 23.93 -22.89 13.52
CA MET A 203 25.27 -23.10 12.95
C MET A 203 26.22 -23.82 13.92
N GLY A 204 25.79 -24.13 15.15
CA GLY A 204 26.57 -24.92 16.10
C GLY A 204 27.82 -24.23 16.65
N ILE A 205 27.90 -22.90 16.52
CA ILE A 205 29.01 -22.11 17.06
C ILE A 205 28.59 -21.67 18.46
N ARG A 206 29.18 -22.28 19.48
CA ARG A 206 29.13 -21.83 20.87
C ARG A 206 30.52 -21.37 21.28
#